data_AF-R6FJ19-F1
#
_entry.id   AF-R6FJ19-F1
#
_cell.length_a   1.000
_cell.length_b   1.000
_cell.length_c   1.000
_cell.angle_alpha   90.00
_cell.angle_beta   90.00
_cell.angle_gamma   90.00
#
_symmetry.space_group_name_H-M   'P 1'
#
loop_
_entity.id
_entity.type
_entity.pdbx_description
1 polymer ?
#
loop_
_entity_poly.entity_id
_entity_poly.type
_entity_poly.pdbx_seq_one_letter_code
_entity_poly.pdbx_strand_id
1 'polypeptide(L)'
;MKATIQEEKRATSFLQKNDIRVEEISSFRFMQRYTPQPEKHSKTNLYGSGILTLLLKSGEEKALIVHLRQHPTALIHFLLSRGIPFENCRMGNRPVTRRPEPATYKRMSLYMFWYFILFVICLGMGFYTTTLSLPAGILLPIVFFGMSLYCMYLLQTRFCYLKLETDRLTIVSAGREIHYAYDDVLKVNFDFAREPNATHIMEVLDSTYRYRLFYIGRVPRTQLNQLTNQLQQVGIDATCSLNAEKRHYHDVYHG
;
A
#
# COMPACT_ATOMS: atom_id res chain seq x y z
N MET A 1 13.13 -16.68 10.88
CA MET A 1 13.28 -16.59 9.41
C MET A 1 14.65 -16.01 9.10
N LYS A 2 15.42 -16.56 8.15
CA LYS A 2 16.72 -16.00 7.77
C LYS A 2 16.53 -15.01 6.62
N ALA A 3 16.98 -13.76 6.80
CA ALA A 3 17.01 -12.79 5.71
C ALA A 3 18.07 -13.21 4.68
N THR A 4 17.82 -12.94 3.41
CA THR A 4 18.83 -13.15 2.36
C THR A 4 19.93 -12.09 2.45
N ILE A 5 21.14 -12.41 1.95
CA ILE A 5 22.27 -11.46 1.92
C ILE A 5 21.89 -10.14 1.21
N GLN A 6 21.06 -10.22 0.18
CA GLN A 6 20.58 -9.04 -0.55
C GLN A 6 19.59 -8.21 0.29
N GLU A 7 18.68 -8.85 1.01
CA GLU A 7 17.76 -8.16 1.92
C GLU A 7 18.49 -7.48 3.07
N GLU A 8 19.48 -8.15 3.64
CA GLU A 8 20.35 -7.60 4.68
C GLU A 8 21.08 -6.35 4.19
N LYS A 9 21.76 -6.42 3.03
CA LYS A 9 22.44 -5.25 2.45
C LYS A 9 21.51 -4.06 2.25
N ARG A 10 20.28 -4.30 1.77
CA ARG A 10 19.26 -3.26 1.55
C ARG A 10 18.79 -2.65 2.87
N ALA A 11 18.49 -3.50 3.85
CA ALA A 11 18.03 -3.07 5.16
C ALA A 11 19.10 -2.26 5.91
N THR A 12 20.33 -2.74 5.95
CA THR A 12 21.46 -2.03 6.58
C THR A 12 21.72 -0.68 5.92
N SER A 13 21.71 -0.63 4.58
CA SER A 13 21.88 0.63 3.85
C SER A 13 20.78 1.66 4.16
N PHE A 14 19.53 1.20 4.29
CA PHE A 14 18.42 2.08 4.69
C PHE A 14 18.58 2.59 6.12
N LEU A 15 18.93 1.74 7.08
CA LEU A 15 19.12 2.13 8.48
C LEU A 15 20.30 3.08 8.66
N GLN A 16 21.43 2.81 7.99
CA GLN A 16 22.60 3.70 7.99
C GLN A 16 22.28 5.07 7.40
N LYS A 17 21.53 5.13 6.29
CA LYS A 17 21.11 6.41 5.69
C LYS A 17 20.25 7.26 6.63
N ASN A 18 19.54 6.62 7.56
CA ASN A 18 18.71 7.30 8.55
C ASN A 18 19.41 7.48 9.90
N ASP A 19 20.71 7.17 10.01
CA ASP A 19 21.50 7.23 11.23
C ASP A 19 20.86 6.42 12.38
N ILE A 20 20.70 5.11 12.14
CA ILE A 20 20.10 4.17 13.11
C ILE A 20 20.98 2.93 13.19
N ARG A 21 21.44 2.64 14.40
CA ARG A 21 22.16 1.39 14.69
C ARG A 21 21.15 0.31 15.06
N VAL A 22 21.30 -0.86 14.44
CA VAL A 22 20.41 -2.01 14.64
C VAL A 22 20.40 -2.45 16.11
N GLU A 23 21.55 -2.35 16.78
CA GLU A 23 21.76 -2.71 18.18
C GLU A 23 21.00 -1.82 19.16
N GLU A 24 20.64 -0.60 18.75
CA GLU A 24 19.88 0.36 19.56
C GLU A 24 18.37 0.11 19.48
N ILE A 25 17.90 -0.69 18.52
CA ILE A 25 16.47 -0.97 18.34
C ILE A 25 16.02 -1.99 19.37
N SER A 26 15.02 -1.63 20.18
CA SER A 26 14.37 -2.53 21.13
C SER A 26 13.19 -3.28 20.50
N SER A 27 12.41 -2.60 19.68
CA SER A 27 11.25 -3.17 18.98
C SER A 27 10.86 -2.32 17.76
N PHE A 28 9.93 -2.83 16.94
CA PHE A 28 9.37 -2.04 15.85
C PHE A 28 7.86 -2.22 15.67
N ARG A 29 7.24 -1.19 15.09
CA ARG A 29 5.85 -1.18 14.61
C ARG A 29 5.83 -0.83 13.13
N PHE A 30 4.91 -1.43 12.40
CA PHE A 30 4.77 -1.24 10.96
C PHE A 30 3.30 -1.22 10.54
N MET A 31 2.97 -0.51 9.46
CA MET A 31 1.59 -0.32 8.98
C MET A 31 0.67 0.32 10.03
N GLN A 32 1.17 1.35 10.72
CA GLN A 32 0.42 2.10 11.72
C GLN A 32 0.77 3.58 11.61
N ARG A 33 -0.23 4.46 11.71
CA ARG A 33 0.00 5.90 11.75
C ARG A 33 0.84 6.29 12.96
N TYR A 34 1.75 7.24 12.76
CA TYR A 34 2.55 7.81 13.83
C TYR A 34 1.99 9.18 14.21
N THR A 35 1.60 9.36 15.46
CA THR A 35 0.92 10.58 15.93
C THR A 35 1.43 10.92 17.34
N PRO A 36 2.65 11.48 17.46
CA PRO A 36 3.30 11.72 18.76
C PRO A 36 2.64 12.84 19.56
N GLN A 37 1.95 13.77 18.90
CA GLN A 37 1.18 14.85 19.54
C GLN A 37 -0.30 14.69 19.20
N PRO A 38 -1.23 14.96 20.13
CA PRO A 38 -2.68 14.91 19.86
C PRO A 38 -3.14 15.97 18.84
N GLU A 39 -2.25 16.91 18.49
CA GLU A 39 -2.50 17.95 17.51
C GLU A 39 -2.48 17.38 16.08
N LYS A 40 -3.68 17.22 15.50
CA LYS A 40 -3.93 16.53 14.23
C LYS A 40 -3.19 17.11 13.01
N HIS A 41 -2.68 18.35 13.09
CA HIS A 41 -2.00 19.05 12.00
C HIS A 41 -0.49 19.25 12.23
N SER A 42 0.07 18.65 13.28
CA SER A 42 1.51 18.74 13.54
C SER A 42 2.32 18.08 12.41
N LYS A 43 3.40 18.72 11.99
CA LYS A 43 4.32 18.20 10.94
C LYS A 43 4.98 16.87 11.34
N THR A 44 4.93 16.51 12.62
CA THR A 44 5.47 15.27 13.17
C THR A 44 4.54 14.08 12.97
N ASN A 45 3.29 14.29 12.59
CA ASN A 45 2.34 13.23 12.30
C ASN A 45 2.62 12.60 10.94
N LEU A 46 2.81 11.29 10.91
CA LEU A 46 3.00 10.54 9.67
C LEU A 46 1.76 9.69 9.38
N TYR A 47 1.30 9.77 8.13
CA TYR A 47 0.17 9.00 7.61
C TYR A 47 0.51 8.34 6.27
N GLY A 48 -0.32 7.38 5.87
CA GLY A 48 -0.20 6.65 4.62
C GLY A 48 0.71 5.42 4.71
N SER A 49 1.19 4.95 3.55
CA SER A 49 1.83 3.63 3.44
C SER A 49 3.25 3.56 4.01
N GLY A 50 3.63 2.36 4.43
CA GLY A 50 5.00 1.99 4.76
C GLY A 50 5.56 2.75 5.95
N ILE A 51 4.73 3.13 6.92
CA ILE A 51 5.23 3.76 8.15
C ILE A 51 5.90 2.69 9.01
N LEU A 52 7.17 2.90 9.31
CA LEU A 52 7.98 2.11 10.22
C LEU A 52 8.32 2.97 11.44
N THR A 53 7.86 2.56 12.61
CA THR A 53 8.23 3.19 13.88
C THR A 53 9.16 2.26 14.63
N LEU A 54 10.37 2.73 14.90
CA LEU A 54 11.37 2.01 15.67
C LEU A 54 11.35 2.54 17.10
N LEU A 55 11.24 1.62 18.05
CA LEU A 55 11.45 1.91 19.46
C LEU A 55 12.93 1.68 19.76
N LEU A 56 13.60 2.68 20.33
CA LEU A 56 15.00 2.58 20.70
C LEU A 56 15.11 2.16 22.18
N LYS A 57 16.23 1.52 22.53
CA LYS A 57 16.56 1.15 23.92
C LYS A 57 16.69 2.37 24.84
N SER A 58 16.93 3.56 24.28
CA SER A 58 16.91 4.84 25.00
C SER A 58 15.50 5.27 25.44
N GLY A 59 14.44 4.63 24.93
CA GLY A 59 13.04 5.03 25.13
C GLY A 59 12.51 6.02 24.08
N GLU A 60 13.36 6.45 23.12
CA GLU A 60 12.94 7.31 22.02
C GLU A 60 12.24 6.52 20.91
N GLU A 61 11.19 7.11 20.30
CA GLU A 61 10.54 6.56 19.11
C GLU A 61 10.99 7.30 17.85
N LYS A 62 11.47 6.56 16.85
CA LYS A 62 11.86 7.11 15.55
C LYS A 62 10.94 6.57 14.45
N ALA A 63 10.12 7.44 13.89
CA ALA A 63 9.20 7.09 12.82
C ALA A 63 9.75 7.49 11.45
N LEU A 64 9.68 6.54 10.51
CA LEU A 64 10.24 6.67 9.17
C LEU A 64 9.21 6.26 8.12
N ILE A 65 9.34 6.87 6.95
CA ILE A 65 8.59 6.50 5.76
C ILE A 65 9.42 5.52 4.94
N VAL A 66 8.90 4.32 4.74
CA VAL A 66 9.51 3.28 3.91
C VAL A 66 8.73 3.16 2.60
N HIS A 67 9.27 3.74 1.53
CA HIS A 67 8.70 3.62 0.19
C HIS A 67 8.88 2.20 -0.36
N LEU A 68 8.01 1.76 -1.27
CA LEU A 68 8.12 0.45 -1.95
C LEU A 68 9.51 0.21 -2.58
N ARG A 69 10.14 1.27 -3.12
CA ARG A 69 11.49 1.22 -3.71
C ARG A 69 12.60 0.90 -2.69
N GLN A 70 12.35 1.14 -1.41
CA GLN A 70 13.25 0.84 -0.30
C GLN A 70 13.05 -0.58 0.24
N HIS A 71 12.19 -1.40 -0.41
CA HIS A 71 11.97 -2.80 -0.09
C HIS A 71 11.58 -3.03 1.38
N PRO A 72 10.40 -2.55 1.83
CA PRO A 72 9.89 -2.76 3.18
C PRO A 72 9.91 -4.23 3.62
N THR A 73 9.61 -5.18 2.72
CA THR A 73 9.75 -6.62 2.97
C THR A 73 11.15 -7.00 3.47
N ALA A 74 12.20 -6.49 2.81
CA ALA A 74 13.59 -6.77 3.19
C ALA A 74 13.91 -6.22 4.59
N LEU A 75 13.39 -5.03 4.91
CA LEU A 75 13.54 -4.41 6.23
C LEU A 75 12.86 -5.23 7.32
N ILE A 76 11.61 -5.64 7.11
CA ILE A 76 10.87 -6.46 8.07
C ILE A 76 11.57 -7.80 8.29
N HIS A 77 11.97 -8.48 7.20
CA HIS A 77 12.71 -9.75 7.28
C HIS A 77 14.02 -9.60 8.05
N PHE A 78 14.76 -8.53 7.78
CA PHE A 78 16.02 -8.24 8.46
C PHE A 78 15.80 -8.00 9.96
N LEU A 79 14.87 -7.13 10.35
CA LEU A 79 14.58 -6.83 11.77
C LEU A 79 14.14 -8.10 12.52
N LEU A 80 13.26 -8.91 11.93
CA LEU A 80 12.84 -10.19 12.50
C LEU A 80 13.99 -11.20 12.59
N SER A 81 14.88 -11.24 11.59
CA SER A 81 16.06 -12.14 11.62
C SER A 81 17.06 -11.77 12.71
N ARG A 82 17.08 -10.50 13.15
CA ARG A 82 17.88 -9.99 14.26
C ARG A 82 17.20 -10.18 15.62
N GLY A 83 16.03 -10.82 15.66
CA GLY A 83 15.29 -11.08 16.89
C GLY A 83 14.57 -9.84 17.45
N ILE A 84 14.45 -8.76 16.67
CA ILE A 84 13.75 -7.55 17.10
C ILE A 84 12.24 -7.84 17.07
N PRO A 85 11.52 -7.65 18.19
CA PRO A 85 10.10 -7.94 18.28
C PRO A 85 9.26 -6.97 17.45
N PHE A 86 8.23 -7.53 16.81
CA PHE A 86 7.25 -6.80 16.03
C PHE A 86 5.98 -6.56 16.87
N GLU A 87 5.91 -5.42 17.54
CA GLU A 87 4.94 -5.17 18.63
C GLU A 87 3.49 -5.15 18.19
N ASN A 88 3.20 -4.44 17.09
CA ASN A 88 1.83 -4.21 16.65
C ASN A 88 1.34 -5.29 15.68
N CYS A 89 1.92 -6.49 15.72
CA CYS A 89 1.53 -7.62 14.90
C CYS A 89 1.01 -8.76 15.78
N ARG A 90 -0.30 -8.99 15.77
CA ARG A 90 -0.91 -10.07 16.57
C ARG A 90 -0.67 -11.42 15.91
N MET A 91 0.20 -12.23 16.49
CA MET A 91 0.46 -13.60 16.05
C MET A 91 -0.62 -14.56 16.59
N GLY A 92 -1.50 -15.04 15.72
CA GLY A 92 -1.84 -16.46 15.68
C GLY A 92 -2.72 -17.13 16.75
N ASN A 93 -3.39 -16.45 17.67
CA ASN A 93 -4.44 -17.11 18.50
C ASN A 93 -5.84 -16.77 17.95
N ARG A 94 -6.26 -17.55 16.94
CA ARG A 94 -7.46 -17.34 16.12
C ARG A 94 -8.66 -18.19 16.58
N PRO A 95 -9.63 -17.68 17.35
CA PRO A 95 -10.99 -18.17 17.22
C PRO A 95 -11.63 -17.46 16.02
N VAL A 96 -11.62 -18.12 14.85
CA VAL A 96 -12.43 -17.70 13.69
C VAL A 96 -13.88 -17.72 14.16
N THR A 97 -14.41 -16.54 14.47
CA THR A 97 -15.71 -16.44 15.13
C THR A 97 -16.83 -16.59 14.09
N ARG A 98 -16.58 -16.16 12.85
CA ARG A 98 -17.56 -16.21 11.75
C ARG A 98 -16.87 -16.11 10.38
N ARG A 99 -17.37 -16.82 9.38
CA ARG A 99 -16.94 -16.63 7.98
C ARG A 99 -17.50 -15.30 7.45
N PRO A 100 -16.74 -14.54 6.64
CA PRO A 100 -17.21 -13.26 6.11
C PRO A 100 -18.35 -13.47 5.10
N GLU A 101 -19.25 -12.50 5.04
CA GLU A 101 -20.27 -12.45 4.01
C GLU A 101 -19.65 -11.93 2.70
N PRO A 102 -19.90 -12.59 1.56
CA PRO A 102 -19.35 -12.14 0.28
C PRO A 102 -19.79 -10.72 -0.05
N ALA A 103 -18.83 -9.85 -0.34
CA ALA A 103 -19.07 -8.43 -0.59
C ALA A 103 -18.07 -7.86 -1.60
N THR A 104 -18.51 -6.92 -2.43
CA THR A 104 -17.64 -6.19 -3.35
C THR A 104 -17.50 -4.74 -2.92
N TYR A 105 -16.28 -4.33 -2.64
CA TYR A 105 -15.91 -2.99 -2.21
C TYR A 105 -15.25 -2.25 -3.37
N LYS A 106 -16.05 -1.52 -4.12
CA LYS A 106 -15.64 -0.79 -5.31
C LYS A 106 -16.25 0.61 -5.30
N ARG A 107 -15.49 1.57 -5.81
CA ARG A 107 -16.03 2.87 -6.23
C ARG A 107 -15.85 3.04 -7.72
N MET A 108 -16.94 3.37 -8.42
CA MET A 108 -16.86 3.74 -9.82
C MET A 108 -16.05 5.03 -9.96
N SER A 109 -15.00 4.98 -10.76
CA SER A 109 -14.04 6.06 -10.90
C SER A 109 -14.16 6.65 -12.30
N LEU A 110 -14.56 7.92 -12.39
CA LEU A 110 -14.57 8.66 -13.65
C LEU A 110 -13.15 8.74 -14.25
N TYR A 111 -12.11 8.83 -13.40
CA TYR A 111 -10.72 8.79 -13.85
C TYR A 111 -10.37 7.47 -14.53
N MET A 112 -10.84 6.33 -14.01
CA MET A 112 -10.60 5.03 -14.65
C MET A 112 -11.18 5.00 -16.06
N PHE A 113 -12.38 5.56 -16.25
CA PHE A 113 -13.00 5.68 -17.57
C PHE A 113 -12.18 6.60 -18.51
N TRP A 114 -11.74 7.76 -18.03
CA TRP A 114 -10.90 8.67 -18.82
C TRP A 114 -9.55 8.07 -19.19
N TYR A 115 -8.88 7.37 -18.28
CA TYR A 115 -7.62 6.66 -18.60
C TYR A 115 -7.84 5.53 -19.59
N PHE A 116 -8.99 4.86 -19.57
CA PHE A 116 -9.34 3.86 -20.58
C PHE A 116 -9.55 4.49 -21.96
N ILE A 117 -10.29 5.61 -22.05
CA ILE A 117 -10.44 6.35 -23.30
C ILE A 117 -9.08 6.84 -23.80
N LEU A 118 -8.27 7.44 -22.94
CA LEU A 118 -6.95 7.95 -23.29
C LEU A 118 -6.03 6.82 -23.79
N PHE A 119 -6.09 5.65 -23.15
CA PHE A 119 -5.39 4.44 -23.61
C PHE A 119 -5.75 4.09 -25.06
N VAL A 120 -7.05 4.04 -25.38
CA VAL A 120 -7.54 3.72 -26.73
C VAL A 120 -7.17 4.79 -27.74
N ILE A 121 -7.30 6.08 -27.40
CA ILE A 121 -6.93 7.19 -28.28
C ILE A 121 -5.42 7.17 -28.56
N CYS A 122 -4.58 7.04 -27.53
CA CYS A 122 -3.13 6.96 -27.72
C CYS A 122 -2.74 5.74 -28.53
N LEU A 123 -3.38 4.59 -28.31
CA LEU A 123 -3.12 3.39 -29.11
C LEU A 123 -3.47 3.61 -30.59
N GLY A 124 -4.65 4.15 -30.87
CA GLY A 124 -5.11 4.46 -32.23
C GLY A 124 -4.25 5.52 -32.92
N MET A 125 -3.87 6.59 -32.21
CA MET A 125 -2.95 7.61 -32.70
C MET A 125 -1.55 7.04 -32.96
N GLY A 126 -1.09 6.10 -32.13
CA GLY A 126 0.16 5.38 -32.34
C GLY A 126 0.18 4.67 -33.68
N PHE A 127 -0.88 3.92 -34.01
CA PHE A 127 -1.02 3.27 -35.31
C PHE A 127 -1.18 4.28 -36.46
N TYR A 128 -2.06 5.27 -36.32
CA TYR A 128 -2.26 6.29 -37.36
C TYR A 128 -0.98 7.03 -37.72
N THR A 129 -0.19 7.42 -36.72
CA THR A 129 1.04 8.18 -36.96
C THR A 129 2.14 7.37 -37.63
N THR A 130 2.06 6.03 -37.68
CA THR A 130 3.02 5.21 -38.45
C THR A 130 2.93 5.44 -39.96
N THR A 131 1.80 5.97 -40.46
CA THR A 131 1.62 6.24 -41.90
C THR A 131 2.19 7.60 -42.33
N LEU A 132 2.73 8.38 -41.39
CA LEU A 132 3.33 9.69 -41.68
C LEU A 132 4.73 9.52 -42.29
N SER A 133 5.20 10.56 -42.98
CA SER A 133 6.56 10.61 -43.50
C SER A 133 7.61 10.62 -42.38
N LEU A 134 8.81 10.16 -42.70
CA LEU A 134 9.95 10.26 -41.80
C LEU A 134 10.32 11.74 -41.55
N PRO A 135 10.73 12.11 -40.33
CA PRO A 135 10.95 11.26 -39.14
C PRO A 135 9.70 11.09 -38.26
N ALA A 136 8.61 11.81 -38.54
CA ALA A 136 7.40 11.80 -37.72
C ALA A 136 6.77 10.41 -37.63
N GLY A 137 6.84 9.61 -38.70
CA GLY A 137 6.39 8.22 -38.77
C GLY A 137 7.09 7.25 -37.82
N ILE A 138 8.17 7.66 -37.13
CA ILE A 138 8.85 6.87 -36.09
C ILE A 138 8.69 7.53 -34.72
N LEU A 139 8.93 8.84 -34.64
CA LEU A 139 8.97 9.55 -33.35
C LEU A 139 7.59 9.60 -32.68
N LEU A 140 6.54 9.91 -33.43
CA LEU A 140 5.19 10.03 -32.89
C LEU A 140 4.62 8.68 -32.40
N PRO A 141 4.75 7.57 -33.15
CA PRO A 141 4.34 6.26 -32.65
C PRO A 141 5.00 5.86 -31.33
N ILE A 142 6.31 6.10 -31.16
CA ILE A 142 7.01 5.78 -29.91
C ILE A 142 6.39 6.53 -28.73
N VAL A 143 6.11 7.83 -28.90
CA VAL A 143 5.48 8.64 -27.85
C VAL A 143 4.07 8.14 -27.53
N PHE A 144 3.25 7.91 -28.55
CA PHE A 144 1.86 7.48 -28.37
C PHE A 144 1.74 6.07 -27.79
N PHE A 145 2.56 5.11 -28.24
CA PHE A 145 2.61 3.78 -27.65
C PHE A 145 3.15 3.82 -26.22
N GLY A 146 4.18 4.62 -25.94
CA GLY A 146 4.68 4.83 -24.59
C GLY A 146 3.59 5.39 -23.66
N MET A 147 2.83 6.38 -24.11
CA MET A 147 1.70 6.94 -23.37
C MET A 147 0.57 5.92 -23.17
N SER A 148 0.28 5.09 -24.17
CA SER A 148 -0.70 4.01 -24.09
C SER A 148 -0.29 2.98 -23.01
N LEU A 149 0.97 2.52 -23.03
CA LEU A 149 1.50 1.62 -22.00
C LEU A 149 1.44 2.25 -20.60
N TYR A 150 1.75 3.54 -20.48
CA TYR A 150 1.63 4.26 -19.21
C TYR A 150 0.18 4.33 -18.71
N CYS A 151 -0.79 4.59 -19.58
CA CYS A 151 -2.22 4.57 -19.22
C CYS A 151 -2.66 3.19 -18.75
N MET A 152 -2.25 2.12 -19.45
CA MET A 152 -2.51 0.74 -19.04
C MET A 152 -1.90 0.44 -17.66
N TYR A 153 -0.66 0.86 -17.43
CA TYR A 153 0.00 0.72 -16.12
C TYR A 153 -0.79 1.42 -15.00
N LEU A 154 -1.28 2.64 -15.22
CA LEU A 154 -2.12 3.35 -14.24
C LEU A 154 -3.45 2.62 -14.01
N LEU A 155 -4.09 2.11 -15.06
CA LEU A 155 -5.32 1.31 -14.95
C LEU A 155 -5.11 0.07 -14.08
N GLN A 156 -3.96 -0.60 -14.21
CA GLN A 156 -3.61 -1.79 -13.46
C GLN A 156 -3.23 -1.54 -12.00
N THR A 157 -2.66 -0.37 -11.69
CA THR A 157 -2.03 -0.10 -10.39
C THR A 157 -2.79 0.88 -9.50
N ARG A 158 -3.63 1.75 -10.07
CA ARG A 158 -4.29 2.85 -9.34
C ARG A 158 -5.78 2.64 -9.07
N PHE A 159 -6.43 1.73 -9.80
CA PHE A 159 -7.87 1.50 -9.72
C PHE A 159 -8.20 0.08 -9.30
N CYS A 160 -7.52 -0.42 -8.26
CA CYS A 160 -7.88 -1.69 -7.67
C CYS A 160 -9.21 -1.55 -6.90
N TYR A 161 -9.94 -2.65 -6.81
CA TYR A 161 -11.08 -2.80 -5.91
C TYR A 161 -11.01 -4.16 -5.22
N LEU A 162 -11.78 -4.33 -4.16
CA LEU A 162 -11.68 -5.50 -3.28
C LEU A 162 -12.95 -6.33 -3.42
N LYS A 163 -12.80 -7.64 -3.51
CA LYS A 163 -13.87 -8.62 -3.38
C LYS A 163 -13.54 -9.48 -2.17
N LEU A 164 -14.49 -9.56 -1.25
CA LEU A 164 -14.44 -10.47 -0.12
C LEU A 164 -15.27 -11.70 -0.48
N GLU A 165 -14.66 -12.87 -0.37
CA GLU A 165 -15.28 -14.17 -0.64
C GLU A 165 -15.28 -15.00 0.66
N THR A 166 -15.88 -16.18 0.64
CA THR A 166 -16.06 -16.97 1.87
C THR A 166 -14.73 -17.48 2.46
N ASP A 167 -13.72 -17.71 1.62
CA ASP A 167 -12.42 -18.31 1.97
C ASP A 167 -11.21 -17.41 1.67
N ARG A 168 -11.40 -16.32 0.92
CA ARG A 168 -10.32 -15.49 0.41
C ARG A 168 -10.69 -14.01 0.28
N LEU A 169 -9.66 -13.18 0.32
CA LEU A 169 -9.70 -11.79 -0.11
C LEU A 169 -9.11 -11.67 -1.51
N THR A 170 -9.88 -11.13 -2.44
CA THR A 170 -9.46 -10.92 -3.83
C THR A 170 -9.28 -9.42 -4.11
N ILE A 171 -8.10 -9.04 -4.58
CA ILE A 171 -7.82 -7.69 -5.11
C ILE A 171 -7.94 -7.77 -6.62
N VAL A 172 -8.82 -6.96 -7.20
CA VAL A 172 -9.05 -6.92 -8.65
C VAL A 172 -8.57 -5.61 -9.22
N SER A 173 -7.84 -5.67 -10.33
CA SER A 173 -7.49 -4.51 -11.16
C SER A 173 -7.67 -4.83 -12.64
N ALA A 174 -7.37 -3.86 -13.53
CA ALA A 174 -7.55 -4.04 -14.97
C ALA A 174 -6.72 -5.24 -15.49
N GLY A 175 -7.37 -6.34 -15.85
CA GLY A 175 -6.69 -7.53 -16.39
C GLY A 175 -5.91 -8.36 -15.36
N ARG A 176 -6.13 -8.17 -14.05
CA ARG A 176 -5.49 -8.98 -13.00
C ARG A 176 -6.39 -9.16 -11.78
N GLU A 177 -6.47 -10.40 -11.29
CA GLU A 177 -7.02 -10.72 -9.97
C GLU A 177 -5.90 -11.34 -9.11
N ILE A 178 -5.78 -10.89 -7.86
CA ILE A 178 -4.83 -11.42 -6.88
C ILE A 178 -5.63 -11.96 -5.72
N HIS A 179 -5.45 -13.24 -5.42
CA HIS A 179 -6.17 -13.93 -4.36
C HIS A 179 -5.26 -14.12 -3.15
N TYR A 180 -5.81 -13.85 -1.97
CA TYR A 180 -5.20 -14.16 -0.68
C TYR A 180 -6.13 -15.06 0.11
N ALA A 181 -5.69 -16.29 0.40
CA ALA A 181 -6.35 -17.08 1.43
C ALA A 181 -6.26 -16.31 2.75
N TYR A 182 -7.31 -16.33 3.57
CA TYR A 182 -7.28 -15.61 4.85
C TYR A 182 -6.16 -16.09 5.77
N ASP A 183 -5.81 -17.37 5.69
CA ASP A 183 -4.73 -17.95 6.49
C ASP A 183 -3.35 -17.37 6.15
N ASP A 184 -3.16 -16.95 4.90
CA ASP A 184 -1.92 -16.37 4.38
C ASP A 184 -1.82 -14.86 4.67
N VAL A 185 -2.85 -14.24 5.24
CA VAL A 185 -2.82 -12.80 5.56
C VAL A 185 -2.60 -12.62 7.05
N LEU A 186 -1.55 -11.88 7.39
CA LEU A 186 -1.19 -11.57 8.76
C LEU A 186 -1.81 -10.26 9.21
N LYS A 187 -1.61 -9.20 8.42
CA LYS A 187 -2.02 -7.83 8.78
C LYS A 187 -2.50 -7.06 7.55
N VAL A 188 -3.54 -6.25 7.74
CA VAL A 188 -4.09 -5.34 6.74
C VAL A 188 -4.26 -3.95 7.32
N ASN A 189 -3.87 -2.91 6.60
CA ASN A 189 -4.16 -1.53 6.99
C ASN A 189 -4.77 -0.75 5.82
N PHE A 190 -5.81 0.05 6.10
CA PHE A 190 -6.39 1.01 5.16
C PHE A 190 -6.03 2.43 5.58
N ASP A 191 -5.46 3.21 4.67
CA ASP A 191 -5.07 4.60 4.92
C ASP A 191 -5.17 5.46 3.64
N PHE A 192 -4.82 6.74 3.72
CA PHE A 192 -4.68 7.65 2.58
C PHE A 192 -3.34 7.44 1.88
N ALA A 193 -3.36 7.56 0.57
CA ALA A 193 -2.15 7.80 -0.21
C ALA A 193 -1.61 9.20 0.13
N ARG A 194 -0.30 9.30 0.33
CA ARG A 194 0.40 10.60 0.42
C ARG A 194 0.59 11.19 -0.98
N GLU A 195 -0.50 11.59 -1.61
CA GLU A 195 -0.53 12.14 -2.97
C GLU A 195 -1.63 13.19 -3.12
N PRO A 196 -1.52 14.12 -4.09
CA PRO A 196 -2.37 15.31 -4.10
C PRO A 196 -3.89 15.07 -4.22
N ASN A 197 -4.26 13.93 -4.79
CA ASN A 197 -5.65 13.54 -4.98
C ASN A 197 -6.13 12.50 -3.97
N ALA A 198 -5.37 12.28 -2.88
CA ALA A 198 -5.64 11.40 -1.73
C ALA A 198 -6.58 10.24 -2.06
N THR A 199 -6.05 9.23 -2.75
CA THR A 199 -6.75 7.94 -2.89
C THR A 199 -6.59 7.15 -1.60
N HIS A 200 -7.45 6.17 -1.38
CA HIS A 200 -7.28 5.19 -0.32
C HIS A 200 -6.32 4.09 -0.81
N ILE A 201 -5.51 3.62 0.12
CA ILE A 201 -4.59 2.51 -0.07
C ILE A 201 -4.95 1.37 0.86
N MET A 202 -4.53 0.18 0.45
CA MET A 202 -4.55 -1.02 1.26
C MET A 202 -3.12 -1.55 1.33
N GLU A 203 -2.62 -1.68 2.55
CA GLU A 203 -1.37 -2.35 2.87
C GLU A 203 -1.68 -3.76 3.31
N VAL A 204 -0.96 -4.74 2.77
CA VAL A 204 -1.09 -6.16 3.11
C VAL A 204 0.26 -6.70 3.52
N LEU A 205 0.29 -7.38 4.65
CA LEU A 205 1.41 -8.19 5.10
C LEU A 205 0.95 -9.65 5.15
N ASP A 206 1.61 -10.50 4.38
CA ASP A 206 1.31 -11.93 4.38
C ASP A 206 1.98 -12.67 5.55
N SER A 207 1.65 -13.95 5.71
CA SER A 207 2.20 -14.87 6.72
C SER A 207 3.72 -15.04 6.63
N THR A 208 4.31 -14.73 5.48
CA THR A 208 5.77 -14.71 5.26
C THR A 208 6.38 -13.32 5.42
N TYR A 209 5.63 -12.36 5.97
CA TYR A 209 6.05 -10.96 6.17
C TYR A 209 6.36 -10.19 4.88
N ARG A 210 5.81 -10.61 3.74
CA ARG A 210 5.96 -9.83 2.49
C ARG A 210 4.92 -8.74 2.45
N TYR A 211 5.43 -7.52 2.38
CA TYR A 211 4.62 -6.33 2.27
C TYR A 211 4.21 -6.06 0.82
N ARG A 212 2.93 -5.73 0.64
CA ARG A 212 2.37 -5.26 -0.63
C ARG A 212 1.45 -4.07 -0.40
N LEU A 213 1.44 -3.17 -1.38
CA LEU A 213 0.64 -1.96 -1.36
C LEU A 213 -0.28 -1.95 -2.59
N PHE A 214 -1.56 -1.69 -2.35
CA PHE A 214 -2.58 -1.58 -3.40
C PHE A 214 -3.29 -0.23 -3.30
N TYR A 215 -3.50 0.43 -4.44
CA TYR A 215 -4.33 1.63 -4.51
C TYR A 215 -5.77 1.22 -4.79
N ILE A 216 -6.65 1.46 -3.83
CA ILE A 216 -8.05 1.01 -3.86
C ILE A 216 -9.01 2.15 -4.23
N GLY A 217 -8.55 3.10 -5.04
CA GLY A 217 -9.35 4.25 -5.46
C GLY A 217 -9.85 5.07 -4.27
N ARG A 218 -11.14 5.38 -4.20
CA ARG A 218 -11.75 6.11 -3.07
C ARG A 218 -12.94 5.35 -2.48
N VAL A 219 -12.78 4.04 -2.25
CA VAL A 219 -13.83 3.20 -1.60
C VAL A 219 -14.34 3.92 -0.35
N PRO A 220 -15.66 4.05 -0.14
CA PRO A 220 -16.20 4.78 1.00
C PRO A 220 -15.63 4.33 2.35
N ARG A 221 -15.39 5.28 3.26
CA ARG A 221 -14.82 4.98 4.59
C ARG A 221 -15.69 4.03 5.39
N THR A 222 -17.01 4.18 5.31
CA THR A 222 -17.99 3.28 5.96
C THR A 222 -17.84 1.84 5.46
N GLN A 223 -17.66 1.67 4.15
CA GLN A 223 -17.39 0.37 3.53
C GLN A 223 -16.04 -0.21 3.96
N LEU A 224 -14.99 0.62 4.07
CA LEU A 224 -13.68 0.16 4.56
C LEU A 224 -13.72 -0.24 6.03
N ASN A 225 -14.50 0.45 6.87
CA ASN A 225 -14.72 0.04 8.26
C ASN A 225 -15.45 -1.30 8.35
N GLN A 226 -16.50 -1.48 7.54
CA GLN A 226 -17.21 -2.76 7.46
C GLN A 226 -16.26 -3.88 7.03
N LEU A 227 -15.45 -3.65 6.00
CA LEU A 227 -14.44 -4.60 5.53
C LEU A 227 -13.41 -4.92 6.63
N THR A 228 -12.91 -3.91 7.34
CA THR A 228 -12.00 -4.11 8.48
C THR A 228 -12.62 -5.01 9.55
N ASN A 229 -13.87 -4.76 9.94
CA ASN A 229 -14.56 -5.59 10.92
C ASN A 229 -14.72 -7.04 10.44
N GLN A 230 -15.03 -7.25 9.16
CA GLN A 230 -15.14 -8.60 8.58
C GLN A 230 -13.78 -9.32 8.53
N LEU A 231 -12.70 -8.62 8.19
CA LEU A 231 -11.34 -9.19 8.23
C LEU A 231 -10.91 -9.53 9.67
N GLN A 232 -11.29 -8.71 10.65
CA GLN A 232 -11.03 -9.01 12.07
C GLN A 232 -11.79 -10.27 12.54
N GLN A 233 -13.00 -10.53 12.03
CA GLN A 233 -13.79 -11.72 12.39
C GLN A 233 -13.14 -13.04 11.93
N VAL A 234 -12.34 -13.01 10.87
CA VAL A 234 -11.53 -14.15 10.41
C VAL A 234 -10.15 -14.20 11.05
N GLY A 235 -9.88 -13.33 12.02
CA GLY A 235 -8.63 -13.32 12.78
C GLY A 235 -7.46 -12.63 12.07
N ILE A 236 -7.73 -11.81 11.04
CA ILE A 236 -6.71 -10.93 10.44
C ILE A 236 -6.57 -9.68 11.28
N ASP A 237 -5.34 -9.24 11.55
CA ASP A 237 -5.05 -7.96 12.17
C ASP A 237 -5.32 -6.83 11.16
N ALA A 238 -6.59 -6.47 11.01
CA ALA A 238 -7.03 -5.42 10.10
C ALA A 238 -7.27 -4.11 10.86
N THR A 239 -6.81 -3.00 10.29
CA THR A 239 -7.02 -1.65 10.83
C THR A 239 -7.53 -0.72 9.73
N CYS A 240 -8.53 0.12 10.05
CA CYS A 240 -8.95 1.23 9.18
C CYS A 240 -8.52 2.56 9.82
N SER A 241 -7.41 3.11 9.34
CA SER A 241 -6.88 4.37 9.86
C SER A 241 -7.66 5.59 9.36
N LEU A 242 -8.68 5.41 8.51
CA LEU A 242 -9.44 6.49 7.86
C LEU A 242 -10.58 7.12 8.71
N ASN A 243 -10.90 6.56 9.88
CA ASN A 243 -12.04 6.96 10.74
C ASN A 243 -12.02 8.43 11.21
N ALA A 244 -13.13 9.11 11.52
CA ALA A 244 -14.54 9.11 11.06
C ALA A 244 -15.17 10.53 11.23
N GLU A 245 -14.40 11.52 11.73
CA GLU A 245 -14.89 12.85 12.11
C GLU A 245 -14.33 14.04 11.31
N LYS A 246 -13.58 13.83 10.23
CA LYS A 246 -13.07 14.96 9.43
C LYS A 246 -13.58 14.91 8.00
N ARG A 247 -14.54 15.83 7.76
CA ARG A 247 -15.14 16.21 6.48
C ARG A 247 -14.18 17.02 5.59
N HIS A 248 -13.00 17.40 6.08
CA HIS A 248 -12.03 18.18 5.32
C HIS A 248 -10.60 17.76 5.66
N TYR A 249 -9.84 17.41 4.64
CA TYR A 249 -8.40 17.62 4.63
C TYR A 249 -8.12 18.62 3.51
N HIS A 250 -8.07 19.91 3.89
CA HIS A 250 -7.09 20.79 3.28
C HIS A 250 -5.74 20.26 3.76
N ASP A 251 -5.17 19.32 3.02
CA ASP A 251 -3.78 18.97 3.18
C ASP A 251 -2.97 20.20 2.79
N VAL A 252 -2.34 20.84 3.76
CA VAL A 252 -1.29 21.81 3.48
C VAL A 252 -0.14 21.00 2.89
N TYR A 253 0.01 21.05 1.57
CA TYR A 253 1.20 20.56 0.89
C TYR A 253 2.37 21.39 1.40
N HIS A 254 3.19 20.81 2.27
CA HIS A 254 4.54 21.30 2.45
C HIS A 254 5.39 20.56 1.42
N GLY A 255 5.70 21.28 0.34
CA GLY A 255 6.67 20.86 -0.68
C GLY A 255 8.09 20.80 -0.13
#